data_AF-A0A3P7M3C9-F1
#
_entry.id   AF-A0A3P7M3C9-F1
#
_cell.length_a   1.000
_cell.length_b   1.000
_cell.length_c   1.000
_cell.angle_alpha   90.00
_cell.angle_beta   90.00
_cell.angle_gamma   90.00
#
_symmetry.space_group_name_H-M   'P 1'
#
loop_
_entity.id
_entity.type
_entity.pdbx_description
1 polymer ?
#
loop_
_entity_poly.entity_id
_entity_poly.type
_entity_poly.pdbx_seq_one_letter_code
_entity_poly.pdbx_strand_id
1 'polypeptide(L)' 'MDGKRINIKVIQAYDSTASGEQFDFKKPPHSGSNYWNYQNYYSIILLAICDIDYPVMAFDVGAPGRAGNVAVYRSSTIKV' A
#
# COMPACT_ATOMS: atom_id res chain seq x y z
N MET A 1 30.10 8.44 2.97
CA MET A 1 28.76 8.07 2.46
C MET A 1 27.84 8.24 3.64
N ASP A 2 27.16 9.38 3.68
CA ASP A 2 26.47 9.92 4.85
C ASP A 2 25.26 9.07 5.19
N GLY A 3 25.04 8.78 6.48
CA GLY A 3 24.07 7.79 6.99
C GLY A 3 22.60 8.19 6.83
N LYS A 4 22.17 8.55 5.62
CA LYS A 4 20.80 8.93 5.30
C LYS A 4 19.86 7.75 5.55
N ARG A 5 18.88 7.98 6.42
CA ARG A 5 17.87 6.98 6.81
C ARG A 5 16.84 6.86 5.68
N ILE A 6 16.85 5.73 4.99
CA ILE A 6 15.79 5.36 4.05
C ILE A 6 14.57 4.93 4.87
N ASN A 7 13.41 5.54 4.60
CA ASN A 7 12.14 5.22 5.24
C ASN A 7 11.25 4.44 4.27
N ILE A 8 10.56 3.41 4.78
CA ILE A 8 9.52 2.71 4.02
C ILE A 8 8.17 3.19 4.58
N LYS A 9 7.34 3.76 3.71
CA LYS A 9 5.96 4.14 4.03
C LYS A 9 4.99 3.14 3.41
N VAL A 10 4.02 2.73 4.21
CA VAL A 10 2.91 1.90 3.75
C VAL A 10 1.64 2.72 3.92
N ILE A 11 0.90 2.89 2.83
CA ILE A 11 -0.40 3.55 2.82
C ILE A 11 -1.42 2.52 2.32
N GLN A 12 -2.59 2.48 2.94
CA GLN A 12 -3.70 1.66 2.49
C GLN A 12 -4.81 2.56 1.94
N ALA A 13 -5.30 2.25 0.75
CA ALA A 13 -6.47 2.89 0.15
C ALA A 13 -7.68 1.97 0.34
N TYR A 14 -8.84 2.54 0.66
CA TYR A 14 -10.05 1.80 1.04
C TYR A 14 -11.20 2.09 0.06
N ASP A 15 -12.10 1.14 -0.10
CA ASP A 15 -13.38 1.35 -0.80
C ASP A 15 -14.26 2.30 0.03
N SER A 16 -14.76 3.36 -0.59
CA SER A 16 -15.49 4.41 0.13
C SER A 16 -16.96 4.01 0.31
N THR A 17 -17.42 3.94 1.57
CA THR A 17 -18.82 3.58 1.86
C THR A 17 -19.73 4.76 2.18
N ALA A 18 -19.19 5.94 2.52
CA ALA A 18 -19.90 7.23 2.52
C ALA A 18 -18.99 8.35 3.02
N SER A 19 -19.06 9.50 2.36
CA SER A 19 -18.53 10.83 2.74
C SER A 19 -17.03 10.97 3.02
N GLY A 20 -16.32 11.58 2.07
CA GLY A 20 -15.55 12.78 2.41
C GLY A 20 -14.25 12.96 1.65
N GLU A 21 -13.24 12.14 1.91
CA GLU A 21 -11.88 12.36 1.40
C GLU A 21 -11.08 11.05 1.58
N GLN A 22 -11.15 10.14 0.61
CA GLN A 22 -10.24 8.99 0.53
C GLN A 22 -10.25 8.39 -0.88
N PHE A 23 -9.10 7.84 -1.30
CA PHE A 23 -8.88 7.24 -2.62
C PHE A 23 -9.91 6.15 -2.90
N ASP A 24 -10.82 6.37 -3.86
CA ASP A 24 -11.84 5.41 -4.27
C ASP A 24 -11.19 4.18 -4.92
N PHE A 25 -11.20 3.05 -4.21
CA PHE A 25 -10.79 1.75 -4.74
C PHE A 25 -12.00 0.84 -4.90
N LYS A 26 -12.31 0.47 -6.15
CA LYS A 26 -13.29 -0.59 -6.42
C LYS A 26 -12.57 -1.94 -6.56
N LYS A 27 -12.93 -2.89 -5.70
CA LYS A 27 -12.33 -4.23 -5.73
C LYS A 27 -12.58 -4.96 -7.07
N PRO A 28 -11.67 -5.85 -7.50
CA PRO A 28 -11.91 -6.70 -8.65
C PRO A 28 -13.14 -7.62 -8.49
N PRO A 29 -13.86 -7.94 -9.58
CA PRO A 29 -14.90 -8.97 -9.56
C PRO A 29 -14.34 -10.33 -9.11
N HIS A 30 -15.16 -11.12 -8.41
CA HIS A 30 -14.80 -12.48 -7.98
C HIS A 30 -13.52 -12.60 -7.13
N SER A 31 -13.04 -11.50 -6.56
CA SER A 31 -11.82 -11.46 -5.73
C SER A 31 -11.94 -12.12 -4.35
N GLY A 32 -13.14 -12.62 -4.00
CA GLY A 32 -13.46 -13.07 -2.64
C GLY A 32 -13.05 -12.04 -1.58
N SER A 33 -12.42 -12.53 -0.51
CA SER A 33 -11.93 -11.74 0.62
C SER A 33 -10.45 -11.32 0.50
N ASN A 34 -9.84 -11.42 -0.69
CA ASN A 34 -8.41 -11.07 -0.86
C ASN A 34 -8.13 -9.59 -0.55
N TYR A 35 -9.08 -8.72 -0.89
CA TYR A 35 -8.98 -7.28 -0.61
C TYR A 35 -9.68 -6.91 0.70
N TRP A 36 -10.33 -7.84 1.40
CA TRP A 36 -11.04 -7.56 2.64
C TRP A 36 -10.06 -7.56 3.81
N ASN A 37 -9.87 -6.39 4.44
CA ASN A 37 -8.96 -6.23 5.55
C ASN A 37 -9.64 -6.51 6.91
N TYR A 38 -8.83 -6.50 7.98
CA TYR A 38 -9.31 -6.74 9.35
C TYR A 38 -10.22 -5.64 9.91
N GLN A 39 -10.24 -4.46 9.28
CA GLN A 39 -11.10 -3.34 9.65
C GLN A 39 -12.46 -3.39 8.93
N ASN A 40 -12.76 -4.47 8.20
CA ASN A 40 -13.99 -4.65 7.44
C ASN A 40 -14.17 -3.66 6.29
N TYR A 41 -13.08 -3.36 5.60
CA TYR A 41 -13.08 -2.59 4.35
C TYR A 41 -12.37 -3.36 3.26
N TYR A 42 -12.75 -3.11 2.01
CA TYR A 42 -11.91 -3.50 0.88
C TYR A 42 -10.77 -2.51 0.75
N SER A 43 -9.53 -2.98 0.68
CA SER A 43 -8.36 -2.11 0.52
C SER A 43 -7.27 -2.69 -0.38
N ILE A 44 -6.39 -1.80 -0.83
CA ILE A 44 -5.11 -2.12 -1.48
C ILE A 44 -3.96 -1.50 -0.71
N ILE A 45 -2.76 -2.05 -0.93
CA ILE A 45 -1.52 -1.55 -0.35
C ILE A 45 -0.77 -0.73 -1.40
N LEU A 46 -0.35 0.47 -0.98
CA LEU A 46 0.67 1.29 -1.61
C LEU A 46 1.92 1.23 -0.72
N LEU A 47 3.00 0.71 -1.29
CA LEU A 47 4.31 0.64 -0.68
C LEU A 47 5.19 1.72 -1.32
N ALA A 48 5.80 2.59 -0.53
CA ALA A 48 6.70 3.63 -1.01
C ALA A 48 8.03 3.61 -0.24
N ILE A 49 9.13 3.80 -0.96
CA ILE A 49 10.46 4.04 -0.41
C ILE A 49 10.70 5.56 -0.48
N CYS A 50 11.08 6.16 0.64
CA CYS A 50 11.25 7.60 0.81
C CYS A 50 12.62 7.88 1.43
N ASP A 51 13.28 8.96 0.97
CA ASP A 51 14.43 9.55 1.67
C ASP A 51 13.94 10.77 2.47
N ILE A 52 14.77 11.28 3.38
CA ILE A 52 14.54 12.54 4.07
C ILE A 52 14.47 13.72 3.08
N ASP A 53 15.25 13.66 2.00
CA ASP A 53 15.32 14.72 0.99
C ASP A 53 14.33 14.50 -0.17
N TYR A 54 13.90 13.26 -0.40
CA TYR A 54 13.04 12.87 -1.51
C TYR A 54 11.80 12.12 -1.01
N PRO A 55 10.62 12.76 -1.04
CA PRO A 55 9.42 12.24 -0.38
C PRO A 55 8.92 10.91 -0.97
N VAL A 56 9.26 10.59 -2.23
CA VAL A 56 9.05 9.27 -2.85
C VAL A 56 10.16 9.01 -3.85
N MET A 57 10.94 7.94 -3.65
CA MET A 57 11.99 7.47 -4.58
C MET A 57 11.51 6.32 -5.46
N ALA A 58 10.70 5.43 -4.89
CA ALA A 58 10.09 4.31 -5.60
C ALA A 58 8.76 3.96 -4.93
N PHE A 59 7.82 3.41 -5.69
CA PHE A 59 6.56 2.92 -5.15
C PHE A 59 6.06 1.68 -5.90
N ASP A 60 5.27 0.88 -5.21
CA ASP A 60 4.54 -0.28 -5.73
C ASP A 60 3.11 -0.26 -5.20
N VAL A 61 2.14 -0.52 -6.06
CA VAL A 61 0.71 -0.29 -5.81
C VAL A 61 -0.10 -1.49 -6.29
N GLY A 62 -1.13 -1.83 -5.53
CA GLY A 62 -2.19 -2.75 -5.98
C GLY A 62 -2.15 -4.13 -5.34
N ALA A 63 -1.19 -4.36 -4.42
CA ALA A 63 -1.22 -5.55 -3.60
C ALA A 63 -2.51 -5.58 -2.74
N PRO A 64 -3.10 -6.76 -2.51
CA PRO A 64 -4.35 -6.85 -1.76
C PRO A 64 -4.18 -6.34 -0.33
N GLY A 65 -5.17 -5.59 0.18
CA GLY A 65 -5.18 -4.98 1.51
C GLY A 65 -5.00 -5.95 2.68
N ARG A 66 -5.32 -7.23 2.45
CA ARG A 66 -5.12 -8.32 3.42
C ARG A 66 -3.67 -8.84 3.46
N ALA A 67 -2.85 -8.53 2.46
CA ALA A 67 -1.47 -8.97 2.39
C ALA A 67 -0.62 -8.28 3.47
N GLY A 68 0.35 -8.99 4.04
CA GLY A 68 1.26 -8.40 5.01
C GLY A 68 2.30 -7.51 4.34
N ASN A 69 2.66 -6.37 4.95
CA ASN A 69 3.64 -5.41 4.42
C ASN A 69 4.98 -6.06 4.03
N VAL A 70 5.45 -7.02 4.83
CA VAL A 70 6.70 -7.77 4.55
C VAL A 70 6.56 -8.66 3.33
N ALA A 71 5.42 -9.32 3.16
CA ALA A 71 5.17 -10.17 1.99
C ALA A 71 5.12 -9.32 0.72
N VAL A 72 4.41 -8.18 0.76
CA VAL A 72 4.32 -7.23 -0.35
C VAL A 72 5.70 -6.67 -0.72
N TYR A 73 6.50 -6.24 0.26
CA TYR A 73 7.86 -5.76 0.02
C TYR A 73 8.74 -6.83 -0.65
N ARG A 74 8.69 -8.09 -0.17
CA ARG A 74 9.51 -9.19 -0.74
C ARG A 74 9.12 -9.54 -2.17
N SER A 75 7.83 -9.48 -2.50
CA SER A 75 7.33 -9.73 -3.86
C SER A 75 7.51 -8.52 -4.79
N SER A 76 7.72 -7.33 -4.24
CA SER A 76 7.82 -6.10 -5.02
C SER A 76 9.08 -6.05 -5.88
N THR A 77 8.99 -5.31 -6.99
CA THR A 77 10.14 -4.93 -7.82
C THR A 77 10.98 -3.84 -7.18
N ILE A 78 10.45 -3.11 -6.18
CA ILE A 78 11.15 -1.99 -5.52
C ILE A 78 12.01 -2.45 -4.33
N LYS A 79 12.05 -3.75 -4.03
CA LYS A 79 12.93 -4.27 -2.97
C LYS A 79 14.38 -3.86 -3.23
N VAL A 80 15.00 -3.28 -2.22
CA VAL A 80 16.44 -3.03 -2.12
C VAL A 80 17.12 -4.16 -1.35
#